data_AF-A0A5B7DYV9-F1
#
_entry.id   AF-A0A5B7DYV9-F1
#
_cell.length_a   1.000
_cell.length_b   1.000
_cell.length_c   1.000
_cell.angle_alpha   90.00
_cell.angle_beta   90.00
_cell.angle_gamma   90.00
#
_symmetry.space_group_name_H-M   'P 1'
#
loop_
_entity.id
_entity.type
_entity.pdbx_description
1 polymer ?
#
loop_
_entity_poly.entity_id
_entity_poly.type
_entity_poly.pdbx_seq_one_letter_code
_entity_poly.pdbx_strand_id
1 'polypeptide(L)'
;MLDKILSCGDEMRVHCPSPMTNGTHHPYDFPDIPDSTFAQQLTRMDTVLFKGVIAHQCLGSVWSRRDRGRGDASASVAATVEQFNAVSFRVQSTILVDTELKPSQRARLITKWIDIAQELRMHKNFSSLKAIISGLQSNPIYRLKKTWGAVIKDKAELFEELARIFSEENNQLNQRELLMKEGTAKHAQTAHASDRHLPKALEKLATNPLAISYGTIPYLGTFLTDLTMIDTAIPDTVADGLINFDKKRKEFEVLAQMLLPSSANVYYAINTQHDLNFVLRRRRHGDDTTIIRRNPAKDHKRETSQGQQKIKNKAHLNASSLKY
;
A
#
# COMPACT_ATOMS: atom_id res chain seq x y z
N MET A 1 0.55 -0.52 16.29
CA MET A 1 0.66 -1.97 15.96
C MET A 1 0.76 -2.22 14.45
N LEU A 2 0.26 -1.31 13.60
CA LEU A 2 0.56 -1.26 12.16
C LEU A 2 2.05 -1.10 11.82
N ASP A 3 2.83 -0.44 12.68
CA ASP A 3 4.29 -0.31 12.51
C ASP A 3 5.04 -1.65 12.54
N LYS A 4 4.47 -2.70 13.15
CA LYS A 4 5.10 -4.03 13.18
C LYS A 4 4.83 -4.87 11.92
N ILE A 5 3.79 -4.56 11.15
CA ILE A 5 3.52 -5.21 9.86
C ILE A 5 4.46 -4.65 8.78
N LEU A 6 4.90 -3.39 8.93
CA LEU A 6 5.87 -2.74 8.05
C LEU A 6 7.35 -3.09 8.34
N SER A 7 7.63 -3.82 9.43
CA SER A 7 8.99 -3.99 9.96
C SER A 7 9.64 -5.35 9.63
N CYS A 8 9.14 -6.11 8.67
CA CYS A 8 9.78 -7.36 8.25
C CYS A 8 10.13 -7.34 6.76
N GLY A 9 11.43 -7.26 6.45
CA GLY A 9 12.02 -7.71 5.19
C GLY A 9 12.57 -6.60 4.28
N ASP A 10 13.87 -6.31 4.48
CA ASP A 10 14.90 -5.80 3.56
C ASP A 10 14.54 -4.98 2.31
N GLU A 11 15.25 -3.85 2.17
CA GLU A 11 15.40 -2.94 1.02
C GLU A 11 14.66 -3.31 -0.30
N MET A 12 13.32 -3.31 -0.30
CA MET A 12 12.55 -3.34 -1.55
C MET A 12 12.55 -1.93 -2.18
N ARG A 13 13.64 -1.59 -2.87
CA ARG A 13 13.69 -0.46 -3.81
C ARG A 13 12.75 -0.75 -4.99
N VAL A 14 11.52 -0.27 -4.92
CA VAL A 14 10.59 -0.23 -6.07
C VAL A 14 11.12 0.82 -7.05
N HIS A 15 11.50 0.40 -8.26
CA HIS A 15 11.87 1.35 -9.32
C HIS A 15 10.59 1.84 -10.01
N CYS A 16 10.34 3.15 -9.95
CA CYS A 16 9.60 3.82 -11.02
C CYS A 16 10.57 3.98 -12.19
N PRO A 17 10.16 3.72 -13.44
CA PRO A 17 11.04 3.96 -14.58
C PRO A 17 11.46 5.43 -14.55
N SER A 18 12.77 5.68 -14.39
CA SER A 18 13.33 6.98 -14.76
C SER A 18 13.05 7.21 -16.25
N PRO A 19 12.93 8.48 -16.72
CA PRO A 19 12.79 8.74 -18.15
C PRO A 19 13.99 8.12 -18.86
N MET A 20 13.76 7.00 -19.54
CA MET A 20 14.81 6.26 -20.21
C MET A 20 15.35 7.12 -21.33
N THR A 21 16.53 7.71 -21.12
CA THR A 21 17.42 8.06 -22.23
C THR A 21 17.92 6.74 -22.81
N ASN A 22 17.10 6.12 -23.67
CA ASN A 22 17.44 5.25 -24.80
C ASN A 22 16.28 4.26 -25.08
N GLY A 23 15.48 4.57 -26.11
CA GLY A 23 15.12 3.57 -27.14
C GLY A 23 13.80 2.81 -27.04
N THR A 24 13.10 2.75 -25.91
CA THR A 24 11.76 2.14 -25.86
C THR A 24 10.81 2.97 -25.00
N HIS A 25 10.06 3.87 -25.64
CA HIS A 25 8.96 4.60 -25.00
C HIS A 25 7.93 3.58 -24.47
N HIS A 26 7.74 3.51 -23.16
CA HIS A 26 6.49 2.98 -22.62
C HIS A 26 5.39 3.97 -23.03
N PRO A 27 4.30 3.55 -23.69
CA PRO A 27 3.33 4.45 -24.31
C PRO A 27 2.48 5.29 -23.35
N TYR A 28 2.71 5.21 -22.03
CA TYR A 28 1.89 5.86 -21.01
C TYR A 28 2.74 6.47 -19.90
N ASP A 29 2.60 7.79 -19.70
CA ASP A 29 3.03 8.45 -18.46
C ASP A 29 1.92 8.33 -17.41
N PHE A 30 2.27 8.25 -16.13
CA PHE A 30 1.32 8.03 -15.04
C PHE A 30 0.15 9.04 -15.02
N PRO A 31 0.37 10.36 -15.23
CA PRO A 31 -0.72 11.33 -15.26
C PRO A 31 -1.74 11.09 -16.39
N ASP A 32 -1.31 10.47 -17.49
CA ASP A 32 -2.09 10.31 -18.72
C ASP A 32 -2.99 9.07 -18.71
N ILE A 33 -2.77 8.15 -17.77
CA ILE A 33 -3.60 6.95 -17.61
C ILE A 33 -4.95 7.36 -17.00
N PRO A 34 -6.10 7.02 -17.60
CA PRO A 34 -7.41 7.32 -17.01
C PRO A 34 -7.58 6.67 -15.63
N ASP A 35 -8.17 7.40 -14.67
CA ASP A 35 -8.30 6.95 -13.27
C ASP A 35 -9.09 5.63 -13.16
N SER A 36 -10.20 5.54 -13.90
CA SER A 36 -11.05 4.35 -13.98
C SER A 36 -10.30 3.14 -14.52
N THR A 37 -9.43 3.34 -15.52
CA THR A 37 -8.59 2.28 -16.08
C THR A 37 -7.57 1.80 -15.06
N PHE A 38 -6.92 2.72 -14.34
CA PHE A 38 -5.96 2.38 -13.30
C PHE A 38 -6.63 1.59 -12.18
N ALA A 39 -7.79 2.06 -11.70
CA ALA A 39 -8.58 1.38 -10.69
C ALA A 39 -9.07 -0.01 -11.15
N GLN A 40 -9.50 -0.16 -12.40
CA GLN A 40 -9.88 -1.47 -12.96
C GLN A 40 -8.72 -2.46 -12.95
N GLN A 41 -7.51 -2.05 -13.32
CA GLN A 41 -6.35 -2.94 -13.31
C GLN A 41 -5.92 -3.32 -11.89
N LEU A 42 -5.91 -2.38 -10.95
CA LEU A 42 -5.67 -2.70 -9.53
C LEU A 42 -6.72 -3.70 -9.00
N THR A 43 -8.00 -3.45 -9.27
CA THR A 43 -9.09 -4.36 -8.90
C THR A 43 -8.92 -5.74 -9.54
N ARG A 44 -8.45 -5.84 -10.78
CA ARG A 44 -8.15 -7.12 -11.43
C ARG A 44 -7.08 -7.90 -10.68
N MET A 45 -5.96 -7.25 -10.39
CA MET A 45 -4.84 -7.88 -9.70
C MET A 45 -5.24 -8.36 -8.31
N ASP A 46 -5.91 -7.49 -7.55
CA ASP A 46 -6.39 -7.82 -6.21
C ASP A 46 -7.45 -8.93 -6.25
N THR A 47 -8.35 -8.95 -7.24
CA THR A 47 -9.36 -10.01 -7.39
C THR A 47 -8.73 -11.37 -7.57
N VAL A 48 -7.69 -11.46 -8.43
CA VAL A 48 -6.99 -12.72 -8.69
C VAL A 48 -6.33 -13.23 -7.41
N LEU A 49 -5.64 -12.36 -6.68
CA LEU A 49 -4.98 -12.73 -5.43
C LEU A 49 -6.00 -13.12 -4.35
N PHE A 50 -7.05 -12.32 -4.17
CA PHE A 50 -8.07 -12.58 -3.16
C PHE A 50 -8.81 -13.89 -3.40
N LYS A 51 -9.16 -14.22 -4.65
CA LYS A 51 -9.74 -15.52 -5.01
C LYS A 51 -8.81 -16.70 -4.73
N GLY A 52 -7.49 -16.47 -4.74
CA GLY A 52 -6.47 -17.45 -4.41
C GLY A 52 -6.15 -17.57 -2.92
N VAL A 53 -6.76 -16.75 -2.05
CA VAL A 53 -6.50 -16.79 -0.60
C VAL A 53 -7.01 -18.08 0.00
N ILE A 54 -6.12 -18.80 0.68
CA ILE A 54 -6.44 -19.99 1.45
C ILE A 54 -6.75 -19.58 2.88
N ALA A 55 -8.00 -19.71 3.31
CA ALA A 55 -8.48 -19.24 4.61
C ALA A 55 -7.65 -19.77 5.81
N HIS A 56 -7.21 -21.02 5.77
CA HIS A 56 -6.34 -21.60 6.80
C HIS A 56 -5.01 -20.83 6.97
N GLN A 57 -4.47 -20.26 5.89
CA GLN A 57 -3.23 -19.49 5.94
C GLN A 57 -3.39 -18.15 6.67
N CYS A 58 -4.63 -17.66 6.84
CA CYS A 58 -4.93 -16.44 7.58
C CYS A 58 -4.92 -16.64 9.11
N LEU A 59 -4.99 -17.89 9.60
CA LEU A 59 -5.01 -18.17 11.04
C LEU A 59 -3.76 -17.60 11.71
N GLY A 60 -3.92 -16.99 12.90
CA GLY A 60 -2.81 -16.39 13.64
C GLY A 60 -1.67 -17.38 13.90
N SER A 61 -2.03 -18.62 14.26
CA SER A 61 -1.08 -19.72 14.47
C SER A 61 -0.20 -20.05 13.24
N VAL A 62 -0.65 -19.69 12.04
CA VAL A 62 0.09 -19.85 10.77
C VAL A 62 0.77 -18.54 10.39
N TRP A 63 0.01 -17.46 10.24
CA TRP A 63 0.48 -16.17 9.75
C TRP A 63 1.53 -15.51 10.65
N SER A 64 1.37 -15.62 11.98
CA SER A 64 2.32 -15.06 12.94
C SER A 64 3.64 -15.84 13.00
N ARG A 65 3.68 -17.06 12.46
CA ARG A 65 4.86 -17.94 12.47
C ARG A 65 5.58 -18.01 11.13
N ARG A 66 5.16 -17.24 10.13
CA ARG A 66 5.70 -17.26 8.75
C ARG A 66 7.23 -17.08 8.67
N ASP A 67 7.80 -16.27 9.56
CA ASP A 67 9.24 -15.95 9.55
C ASP A 67 10.11 -17.08 10.16
N ARG A 68 9.53 -18.16 10.70
CA ARG A 68 10.25 -19.28 11.35
C ARG A 68 10.69 -20.39 10.38
N GLY A 69 11.05 -20.04 9.14
CA GLY A 69 11.60 -20.99 8.17
C GLY A 69 10.59 -21.90 7.45
N ARG A 70 9.28 -21.66 7.61
CA ARG A 70 8.23 -22.28 6.79
C ARG A 70 7.76 -21.31 5.71
N GLY A 71 8.68 -20.97 4.79
CA GLY A 71 8.52 -19.89 3.81
C GLY A 71 7.28 -19.97 2.90
N ASP A 72 6.57 -21.10 2.89
CA ASP A 72 5.41 -21.34 2.03
C ASP A 72 4.08 -21.51 2.80
N ALA A 73 4.11 -21.53 4.14
CA ALA A 73 2.92 -21.84 4.95
C ALA A 73 1.79 -20.80 4.82
N SER A 74 2.10 -19.59 4.34
CA SER A 74 1.15 -18.50 4.16
C SER A 74 1.33 -17.75 2.83
N ALA A 75 1.77 -18.44 1.77
CA ALA A 75 2.12 -17.81 0.49
C ALA A 75 0.96 -17.03 -0.16
N SER A 76 -0.28 -17.54 -0.10
CA SER A 76 -1.44 -16.84 -0.68
C SER A 76 -1.75 -15.52 0.04
N VAL A 77 -1.62 -15.50 1.37
CA VAL A 77 -1.79 -14.32 2.21
C VAL A 77 -0.64 -13.34 1.98
N ALA A 78 0.59 -13.86 1.92
CA ALA A 78 1.79 -13.07 1.64
C ALA A 78 1.67 -12.35 0.29
N ALA A 79 1.26 -13.03 -0.77
CA ALA A 79 1.07 -12.41 -2.09
C ALA A 79 0.08 -11.22 -2.06
N THR A 80 -1.01 -11.34 -1.29
CA THR A 80 -1.99 -10.24 -1.11
C THR A 80 -1.37 -9.06 -0.35
N VAL A 81 -0.59 -9.32 0.70
CA VAL A 81 0.12 -8.29 1.48
C VAL A 81 1.21 -7.61 0.63
N GLU A 82 1.92 -8.37 -0.19
CA GLU A 82 2.93 -7.86 -1.11
C GLU A 82 2.33 -6.93 -2.16
N GLN A 83 1.18 -7.28 -2.73
CA GLN A 83 0.43 -6.42 -3.64
C GLN A 83 0.01 -5.12 -2.97
N PHE A 84 -0.55 -5.19 -1.75
CA PHE A 84 -0.90 -4.01 -0.96
C PHE A 84 0.32 -3.09 -0.76
N ASN A 85 1.45 -3.67 -0.34
CA ASN A 85 2.69 -2.93 -0.13
C ASN A 85 3.21 -2.32 -1.44
N ALA A 86 3.16 -3.06 -2.56
CA ALA A 86 3.58 -2.57 -3.86
C ALA A 86 2.77 -1.34 -4.29
N VAL A 87 1.44 -1.35 -4.11
CA VAL A 87 0.58 -0.19 -4.39
C VAL A 87 0.95 0.98 -3.48
N SER A 88 1.08 0.76 -2.18
CA SER A 88 1.41 1.82 -1.21
C SER A 88 2.77 2.48 -1.51
N PHE A 89 3.78 1.68 -1.84
CA PHE A 89 5.09 2.19 -2.25
C PHE A 89 5.05 2.85 -3.63
N ARG A 90 4.19 2.39 -4.54
CA ARG A 90 4.00 3.06 -5.83
C ARG A 90 3.45 4.47 -5.65
N VAL A 91 2.49 4.67 -4.74
CA VAL A 91 2.02 6.02 -4.37
C VAL A 91 3.18 6.90 -3.92
N GLN A 92 3.96 6.42 -2.95
CA GLN A 92 5.08 7.20 -2.40
C GLN A 92 6.14 7.53 -3.44
N SER A 93 6.57 6.52 -4.20
CA SER A 93 7.61 6.67 -5.23
C SER A 93 7.17 7.60 -6.37
N THR A 94 5.95 7.46 -6.89
CA THR A 94 5.44 8.37 -7.93
C THR A 94 5.47 9.84 -7.47
N ILE A 95 5.16 10.12 -6.19
CA ILE A 95 5.14 11.48 -5.66
C ILE A 95 6.56 12.02 -5.36
N LEU A 96 7.50 11.16 -5.01
CA LEU A 96 8.81 11.55 -4.48
C LEU A 96 9.98 11.36 -5.45
N VAL A 97 9.82 10.57 -6.52
CA VAL A 97 10.93 10.18 -7.42
C VAL A 97 11.57 11.37 -8.11
N ASP A 98 10.77 12.33 -8.56
CA ASP A 98 11.26 13.56 -9.16
C ASP A 98 11.38 14.66 -8.10
N THR A 99 12.62 14.90 -7.68
CA THR A 99 12.97 15.88 -6.64
C THR A 99 12.78 17.33 -7.10
N GLU A 100 12.79 17.57 -8.41
CA GLU A 100 12.76 18.91 -9.00
C GLU A 100 11.32 19.42 -9.21
N LEU A 101 10.31 18.57 -9.05
CA LEU A 101 8.91 18.97 -9.16
C LEU A 101 8.57 20.07 -8.15
N LYS A 102 8.00 21.16 -8.67
CA LYS A 102 7.41 22.22 -7.85
C LYS A 102 6.27 21.65 -7.00
N PRO A 103 5.99 22.22 -5.80
CA PRO A 103 4.92 21.73 -4.93
C PRO A 103 3.56 21.61 -5.62
N SER A 104 3.20 22.53 -6.51
CA SER A 104 1.94 22.49 -7.28
C SER A 104 1.90 21.37 -8.31
N GLN A 105 3.02 21.03 -8.96
CA GLN A 105 3.09 19.92 -9.90
C GLN A 105 2.97 18.59 -9.16
N ARG A 106 3.68 18.47 -8.03
CA ARG A 106 3.59 17.30 -7.14
C ARG A 106 2.19 17.14 -6.54
N ALA A 107 1.49 18.23 -6.24
CA ALA A 107 0.11 18.19 -5.77
C ALA A 107 -0.84 17.56 -6.80
N ARG A 108 -0.59 17.71 -8.10
CA ARG A 108 -1.37 17.01 -9.14
C ARG A 108 -1.23 15.49 -9.06
N LEU A 109 -0.06 14.98 -8.67
CA LEU A 109 0.15 13.54 -8.46
C LEU A 109 -0.64 13.04 -7.23
N ILE A 110 -0.70 13.82 -6.15
CA ILE A 110 -1.55 13.53 -4.99
C ILE A 110 -3.02 13.50 -5.42
N THR A 111 -3.49 14.53 -6.13
CA THR A 111 -4.86 14.60 -6.66
C THR A 111 -5.18 13.38 -7.52
N LYS A 112 -4.27 12.99 -8.43
CA LYS A 112 -4.43 11.81 -9.28
C LYS A 112 -4.65 10.54 -8.46
N TRP A 113 -3.86 10.33 -7.40
CA TRP A 113 -4.05 9.18 -6.50
C TRP A 113 -5.36 9.23 -5.72
N ILE A 114 -5.83 10.42 -5.33
CA ILE A 114 -7.15 10.60 -4.69
C ILE A 114 -8.28 10.24 -5.66
N ASP A 115 -8.15 10.60 -6.94
CA ASP A 115 -9.12 10.28 -7.99
C ASP A 115 -9.17 8.77 -8.26
N ILE A 116 -8.01 8.12 -8.37
CA ILE A 116 -7.92 6.65 -8.46
C ILE A 116 -8.54 5.98 -7.22
N ALA A 117 -8.34 6.54 -6.02
CA ALA A 117 -8.94 6.03 -4.79
C ALA A 117 -10.48 6.14 -4.81
N GLN A 118 -11.03 7.23 -5.36
CA GLN A 118 -12.47 7.37 -5.55
C GLN A 118 -13.03 6.31 -6.51
N GLU A 119 -12.33 6.01 -7.60
CA GLU A 119 -12.71 4.93 -8.53
C GLU A 119 -12.65 3.55 -7.86
N LEU A 120 -11.61 3.26 -7.08
CA LEU A 120 -11.51 2.01 -6.29
C LEU A 120 -12.64 1.88 -5.27
N ARG A 121 -13.06 3.01 -4.69
CA ARG A 121 -14.21 3.05 -3.78
C ARG A 121 -15.51 2.66 -4.48
N MET A 122 -15.72 3.14 -5.71
CA MET A 122 -16.87 2.74 -6.54
C MET A 122 -16.81 1.26 -6.95
N HIS A 123 -15.61 0.74 -7.21
CA HIS A 123 -15.38 -0.68 -7.49
C HIS A 123 -15.43 -1.59 -6.25
N LYS A 124 -15.65 -1.03 -5.04
CA LYS A 124 -15.62 -1.76 -3.77
C LYS A 124 -14.31 -2.53 -3.54
N ASN A 125 -13.20 -2.00 -4.05
CA ASN A 125 -11.87 -2.54 -3.78
C ASN A 125 -11.26 -1.82 -2.56
N PHE A 126 -11.57 -2.33 -1.37
CA PHE A 126 -11.09 -1.78 -0.12
C PHE A 126 -9.59 -2.06 0.12
N SER A 127 -9.05 -3.12 -0.49
CA SER A 127 -7.62 -3.46 -0.38
C SER A 127 -6.72 -2.38 -0.98
N SER A 128 -6.84 -2.14 -2.29
CA SER A 128 -6.04 -1.10 -2.97
C SER A 128 -6.42 0.31 -2.52
N LEU A 129 -7.70 0.55 -2.18
CA LEU A 129 -8.11 1.83 -1.61
C LEU A 129 -7.34 2.11 -0.31
N LYS A 130 -7.29 1.16 0.63
CA LYS A 130 -6.50 1.30 1.86
C LYS A 130 -5.01 1.46 1.54
N ALA A 131 -4.48 0.75 0.55
CA ALA A 131 -3.07 0.86 0.16
C ALA A 131 -2.70 2.29 -0.27
N ILE A 132 -3.56 2.93 -1.07
CA ILE A 132 -3.37 4.33 -1.50
C ILE A 132 -3.47 5.28 -0.31
N ILE A 133 -4.50 5.14 0.53
CA ILE A 133 -4.67 5.97 1.73
C ILE A 133 -3.43 5.85 2.63
N SER A 134 -2.96 4.63 2.90
CA SER A 134 -1.74 4.38 3.67
C SER A 134 -0.50 4.98 3.01
N GLY A 135 -0.39 4.94 1.67
CA GLY A 135 0.71 5.57 0.94
C GLY A 135 0.73 7.09 1.09
N LEU A 136 -0.45 7.73 1.00
CA LEU A 136 -0.60 9.19 1.17
C LEU A 136 -0.43 9.65 2.63
N GLN A 137 -0.87 8.84 3.59
CA GLN A 137 -0.70 9.09 5.03
C GLN A 137 0.71 8.76 5.55
N SER A 138 1.54 8.08 4.75
CA SER A 138 2.91 7.77 5.13
C SER A 138 3.70 9.03 5.48
N ASN A 139 4.60 8.93 6.46
CA ASN A 139 5.38 10.08 6.93
C ASN A 139 6.09 10.86 5.80
N PRO A 140 6.70 10.20 4.78
CA PRO A 140 7.32 10.90 3.65
C PRO A 140 6.41 11.82 2.85
N ILE A 141 5.12 11.49 2.76
CA ILE A 141 4.13 12.25 2.00
C ILE A 141 3.40 13.23 2.91
N TYR A 142 2.95 12.79 4.09
CA TYR A 142 2.19 13.61 5.03
C TYR A 142 2.92 14.88 5.49
N ARG A 143 4.26 14.83 5.56
CA ARG A 143 5.09 15.99 5.95
C ARG A 143 5.23 17.07 4.87
N LEU A 144 4.81 16.81 3.62
CA LEU A 144 4.94 17.75 2.49
C LEU A 144 3.90 18.88 2.55
N LYS A 145 3.95 19.72 3.60
CA LYS A 145 2.90 20.73 3.87
C LYS A 145 2.66 21.70 2.71
N LYS A 146 3.70 22.13 2.00
CA LYS A 146 3.58 23.00 0.82
C LYS A 146 2.85 22.31 -0.35
N THR A 147 3.05 21.01 -0.51
CA THR A 147 2.39 20.22 -1.56
C THR A 147 0.93 19.99 -1.21
N TRP A 148 0.63 19.59 0.02
CA TRP A 148 -0.74 19.46 0.52
C TRP A 148 -1.52 20.78 0.46
N GLY A 149 -0.87 21.91 0.77
CA GLY A 149 -1.48 23.24 0.63
C GLY A 149 -1.77 23.65 -0.82
N ALA A 150 -1.20 22.96 -1.81
CA ALA A 150 -1.49 23.17 -3.24
C ALA A 150 -2.52 22.18 -3.80
N VAL A 151 -2.98 21.21 -2.99
CA VAL A 151 -4.13 20.36 -3.34
C VAL A 151 -5.40 21.18 -3.13
N ILE A 152 -6.30 21.14 -4.11
CA ILE A 152 -7.56 21.89 -4.03
C ILE A 152 -8.45 21.35 -2.91
N LYS A 153 -9.20 22.24 -2.26
CA LYS A 153 -10.01 21.93 -1.06
C LYS A 153 -10.97 20.74 -1.26
N ASP A 154 -11.66 20.68 -2.40
CA ASP A 154 -12.58 19.59 -2.75
C ASP A 154 -11.88 18.21 -2.73
N LYS A 155 -10.67 18.13 -3.28
CA LYS A 155 -9.88 16.89 -3.29
C LYS A 155 -9.31 16.54 -1.92
N ALA A 156 -8.94 17.54 -1.12
CA ALA A 156 -8.54 17.31 0.26
C ALA A 156 -9.70 16.77 1.10
N GLU A 157 -10.91 17.29 0.93
CA GLU A 157 -12.12 16.78 1.61
C GLU A 157 -12.48 15.36 1.16
N LEU A 158 -12.38 15.06 -0.13
CA LEU A 158 -12.54 13.69 -0.66
C LEU A 158 -11.52 12.72 -0.05
N PHE A 159 -10.26 13.13 0.10
CA PHE A 159 -9.25 12.32 0.77
C PHE A 159 -9.63 12.01 2.21
N GLU A 160 -10.11 12.99 2.99
CA GLU A 160 -10.56 12.77 4.37
C GLU A 160 -11.82 11.90 4.44
N GLU A 161 -12.77 12.03 3.50
CA GLU A 161 -13.91 11.11 3.35
C GLU A 161 -13.45 9.67 3.15
N LEU A 162 -12.52 9.43 2.20
CA LEU A 162 -11.99 8.10 1.92
C LEU A 162 -11.15 7.55 3.08
N ALA A 163 -10.38 8.39 3.77
CA ALA A 163 -9.56 7.99 4.90
C ALA A 163 -10.39 7.58 6.12
N ARG A 164 -11.52 8.27 6.37
CA ARG A 164 -12.43 7.96 7.49
C ARG A 164 -13.03 6.55 7.45
N ILE A 165 -13.15 5.95 6.26
CA ILE A 165 -13.57 4.54 6.09
C ILE A 165 -12.67 3.59 6.89
N PHE A 166 -11.39 3.92 6.97
CA PHE A 166 -10.35 3.10 7.59
C PHE A 166 -9.81 3.70 8.88
N SER A 167 -10.57 4.59 9.52
CA SER A 167 -10.16 5.09 10.82
C SER A 167 -10.11 3.94 11.82
N GLU A 168 -9.12 3.99 12.71
CA GLU A 168 -8.98 3.02 13.81
C GLU A 168 -9.94 3.31 14.95
N GLU A 169 -10.67 4.42 14.87
CA GLU A 169 -11.72 4.77 15.82
C GLU A 169 -12.79 3.66 15.79
N ASN A 170 -13.09 3.13 16.98
CA ASN A 170 -14.05 2.04 17.15
C ASN A 170 -13.65 0.72 16.44
N ASN A 171 -12.37 0.30 16.53
CA ASN A 171 -11.89 -1.03 16.09
C ASN A 171 -12.19 -1.38 14.62
N GLN A 172 -12.08 -0.39 13.72
CA GLN A 172 -12.33 -0.56 12.28
C GLN A 172 -13.78 -0.98 11.94
N LEU A 173 -14.75 -0.69 12.84
CA LEU A 173 -16.16 -1.04 12.64
C LEU A 173 -16.73 -0.44 11.36
N ASN A 174 -16.32 0.78 10.98
CA ASN A 174 -16.77 1.44 9.74
C ASN A 174 -16.48 0.58 8.49
N GLN A 175 -15.25 0.08 8.34
CA GLN A 175 -14.88 -0.79 7.24
C GLN A 175 -15.67 -2.10 7.27
N ARG A 176 -15.87 -2.70 8.46
CA ARG A 176 -16.58 -3.99 8.62
C ARG A 176 -18.06 -3.86 8.27
N GLU A 177 -18.73 -2.85 8.80
CA GLU A 177 -20.13 -2.57 8.49
C GLU A 177 -20.33 -2.30 7.01
N LEU A 178 -19.45 -1.51 6.43
CA LEU A 178 -19.50 -1.17 5.01
C LEU A 178 -19.26 -2.41 4.14
N LEU A 179 -18.28 -3.24 4.50
CA LEU A 179 -18.03 -4.52 3.85
C LEU A 179 -19.23 -5.47 3.93
N MET A 180 -19.92 -5.53 5.08
CA MET A 180 -21.12 -6.34 5.26
C MET A 180 -22.30 -5.80 4.44
N LYS A 181 -22.53 -4.48 4.47
CA LYS A 181 -23.60 -3.82 3.72
C LYS A 181 -23.38 -3.90 2.21
N GLU A 182 -22.13 -3.83 1.76
CA GLU A 182 -21.76 -3.76 0.34
C GLU A 182 -21.34 -5.09 -0.29
N GLY A 183 -21.08 -6.11 0.54
CA GLY A 183 -20.79 -7.46 0.06
C GLY A 183 -21.88 -7.99 -0.87
N THR A 184 -23.15 -7.70 -0.59
CA THR A 184 -24.30 -8.15 -1.38
C THR A 184 -24.95 -7.03 -2.21
N ALA A 185 -24.51 -5.77 -2.05
CA ALA A 185 -25.07 -4.63 -2.77
C ALA A 185 -24.47 -4.49 -4.17
N LYS A 186 -25.31 -4.11 -5.14
CA LYS A 186 -24.88 -3.78 -6.51
C LYS A 186 -24.01 -2.53 -6.59
N HIS A 187 -24.13 -1.62 -5.63
CA HIS A 187 -23.45 -0.32 -5.61
C HIS A 187 -22.79 -0.05 -4.25
N ALA A 188 -21.77 0.80 -4.27
CA ALA A 188 -21.18 1.40 -3.08
C ALA A 188 -22.19 2.27 -2.33
N GLN A 189 -22.08 2.33 -1.01
CA GLN A 189 -22.91 3.11 -0.08
C GLN A 189 -22.04 4.15 0.64
N THR A 190 -22.61 5.25 1.11
CA THR A 190 -21.82 6.23 1.88
C THR A 190 -21.40 5.65 3.23
N ALA A 191 -20.17 5.95 3.65
CA ALA A 191 -19.70 5.54 4.98
C ALA A 191 -20.30 6.44 6.07
N HIS A 192 -20.52 7.71 5.75
CA HIS A 192 -21.16 8.68 6.63
C HIS A 192 -22.21 9.52 5.87
N ALA A 193 -23.25 9.98 6.57
CA ALA A 193 -24.35 10.77 5.98
C ALA A 193 -23.89 12.11 5.37
N SER A 194 -22.73 12.62 5.81
CA SER A 194 -22.14 13.86 5.30
C SER A 194 -21.32 13.68 4.02
N ASP A 195 -21.08 12.44 3.57
CA ASP A 195 -20.20 12.16 2.43
C ASP A 195 -20.90 12.55 1.13
N ARG A 196 -20.35 13.55 0.44
CA ARG A 196 -20.97 14.14 -0.75
C ARG A 196 -20.34 13.69 -2.07
N HIS A 197 -19.12 13.15 -2.04
CA HIS A 197 -18.40 12.83 -3.27
C HIS A 197 -18.81 11.50 -3.87
N LEU A 198 -19.11 10.49 -3.04
CA LEU A 198 -19.57 9.19 -3.52
C LEU A 198 -20.95 9.27 -4.21
N PRO A 199 -21.99 9.93 -3.64
CA PRO A 199 -23.27 10.08 -4.32
C PRO A 199 -23.15 10.79 -5.68
N LYS A 200 -22.36 11.87 -5.75
CA LYS A 200 -22.08 12.59 -7.01
C LYS A 200 -21.39 11.72 -8.05
N ALA A 201 -20.49 10.82 -7.63
CA ALA A 201 -19.80 9.91 -8.54
C ALA A 201 -20.75 8.81 -9.06
N LEU A 202 -21.60 8.27 -8.19
CA LEU A 202 -22.62 7.28 -8.55
C LEU A 202 -23.69 7.85 -9.50
N GLU A 203 -24.13 9.09 -9.30
CA GLU A 203 -25.08 9.76 -10.19
C GLU A 203 -24.53 9.88 -11.62
N LYS A 204 -23.24 10.24 -11.76
CA LYS A 204 -22.57 10.26 -13.07
C LYS A 204 -22.55 8.88 -13.73
N LEU A 205 -22.33 7.82 -12.96
CA LEU A 205 -22.29 6.45 -13.47
C LEU A 205 -23.68 5.90 -13.83
N ALA A 206 -24.74 6.31 -13.12
CA ALA A 206 -26.12 5.88 -13.37
C ALA A 206 -26.64 6.27 -14.77
N THR A 207 -26.02 7.26 -15.42
CA THR A 207 -26.30 7.63 -16.81
C THR A 207 -25.75 6.63 -17.83
N ASN A 208 -24.91 5.67 -17.41
CA ASN A 208 -24.33 4.63 -18.25
C ASN A 208 -24.98 3.26 -17.96
N PRO A 209 -25.86 2.74 -18.84
CA PRO A 209 -26.58 1.49 -18.64
C PRO A 209 -25.69 0.22 -18.67
N LEU A 210 -24.39 0.35 -18.97
CA LEU A 210 -23.41 -0.74 -18.91
C LEU A 210 -22.64 -0.79 -17.58
N ALA A 211 -23.09 -0.10 -16.53
CA ALA A 211 -22.43 -0.09 -15.23
C ALA A 211 -22.22 -1.52 -14.69
N ILE A 212 -20.96 -1.96 -14.69
CA ILE A 212 -20.54 -3.28 -14.24
C ILE A 212 -20.71 -3.36 -12.72
N SER A 213 -21.47 -4.34 -12.23
CA SER A 213 -21.52 -4.66 -10.81
C SER A 213 -20.23 -5.37 -10.41
N TYR A 214 -19.47 -4.78 -9.49
CA TYR A 214 -18.24 -5.37 -8.96
C TYR A 214 -18.49 -6.16 -7.67
N GLY A 215 -17.75 -7.25 -7.48
CA GLY A 215 -17.63 -7.90 -6.17
C GLY A 215 -16.84 -7.02 -5.20
N THR A 216 -16.84 -7.38 -3.92
CA THR A 216 -16.11 -6.60 -2.90
C THR A 216 -14.78 -7.26 -2.55
N ILE A 217 -13.70 -6.49 -2.57
CA ILE A 217 -12.36 -6.95 -2.16
C ILE A 217 -12.02 -6.34 -0.80
N PRO A 218 -12.01 -7.13 0.28
CA PRO A 218 -11.72 -6.61 1.61
C PRO A 218 -10.24 -6.31 1.80
N TYR A 219 -9.92 -5.37 2.70
CA TYR A 219 -8.56 -5.23 3.22
C TYR A 219 -8.28 -6.35 4.24
N LEU A 220 -7.41 -7.28 3.85
CA LEU A 220 -7.15 -8.51 4.61
C LEU A 220 -6.49 -8.25 5.99
N GLY A 221 -5.77 -7.13 6.14
CA GLY A 221 -5.07 -6.80 7.39
C GLY A 221 -5.98 -6.68 8.62
N THR A 222 -7.24 -6.28 8.44
CA THR A 222 -8.25 -6.27 9.51
C THR A 222 -8.46 -7.66 10.09
N PHE A 223 -8.71 -8.65 9.23
CA PHE A 223 -8.96 -10.03 9.63
C PHE A 223 -7.73 -10.71 10.20
N LEU A 224 -6.55 -10.45 9.61
CA LEU A 224 -5.28 -10.99 10.12
C LEU A 224 -4.96 -10.45 11.52
N THR A 225 -5.32 -9.20 11.80
CA THR A 225 -5.14 -8.61 13.13
C THR A 225 -6.02 -9.32 14.15
N ASP A 226 -7.30 -9.53 13.85
CA ASP A 226 -8.22 -10.27 14.74
C ASP A 226 -7.75 -11.70 15.01
N LEU A 227 -7.40 -12.43 13.95
CA LEU A 227 -6.93 -13.82 14.06
C LEU A 227 -5.63 -13.92 14.85
N THR A 228 -4.73 -12.96 14.70
CA THR A 228 -3.52 -12.87 15.52
C THR A 228 -3.86 -12.60 16.98
N MET A 229 -4.79 -11.66 17.26
CA MET A 229 -5.23 -11.38 18.63
C MET A 229 -5.86 -12.61 19.28
N ILE A 230 -6.73 -13.33 18.58
CA ILE A 230 -7.35 -14.58 19.06
C ILE A 230 -6.27 -15.63 19.36
N ASP A 231 -5.30 -15.82 18.46
CA ASP A 231 -4.22 -16.79 18.65
C ASP A 231 -3.37 -16.48 19.89
N THR A 232 -3.08 -15.18 20.12
CA THR A 232 -2.29 -14.74 21.28
C THR A 232 -3.05 -14.80 22.60
N ALA A 233 -4.37 -14.59 22.58
CA ALA A 233 -5.17 -14.46 23.79
C ALA A 233 -5.76 -15.80 24.28
N ILE A 234 -5.99 -16.75 23.37
CA ILE A 234 -6.69 -18.01 23.67
C ILE A 234 -5.75 -19.20 23.39
N PRO A 235 -5.47 -20.07 24.39
CA PRO A 235 -4.62 -21.23 24.19
C PRO A 235 -5.28 -22.28 23.29
N ASP A 236 -4.45 -23.05 22.57
CA ASP A 236 -4.91 -24.12 21.66
C ASP A 236 -5.58 -25.29 22.40
N THR A 237 -5.26 -25.48 23.69
CA THR A 237 -5.75 -26.56 24.53
C THR A 237 -6.32 -26.06 25.85
N VAL A 238 -7.25 -26.83 26.44
CA VAL A 238 -7.75 -26.64 27.81
C VAL A 238 -6.92 -27.45 28.82
N ALA A 239 -7.28 -27.41 30.11
CA ALA A 239 -6.51 -27.97 31.23
C ALA A 239 -6.12 -29.46 31.09
N ASP A 240 -6.89 -30.26 30.34
CA ASP A 240 -6.65 -31.69 30.12
C ASP A 240 -5.92 -31.99 28.79
N GLY A 241 -5.35 -30.99 28.13
CA GLY A 241 -4.70 -31.14 26.82
C GLY A 241 -5.68 -31.35 25.66
N LEU A 242 -6.98 -31.26 25.90
CA LEU A 242 -8.02 -31.34 24.87
C LEU A 242 -8.03 -30.07 24.00
N ILE A 243 -8.44 -30.22 22.73
CA ILE A 243 -8.56 -29.10 21.78
C ILE A 243 -9.55 -28.05 22.31
N ASN A 244 -9.15 -26.79 22.29
CA ASN A 244 -10.01 -25.68 22.66
C ASN A 244 -10.96 -25.30 21.50
N PHE A 245 -12.16 -25.87 21.50
CA PHE A 245 -13.18 -25.58 20.48
C PHE A 245 -13.72 -24.14 20.53
N ASP A 246 -13.63 -23.44 21.65
CA ASP A 246 -14.04 -22.03 21.73
C ASP A 246 -13.08 -21.13 20.96
N LYS A 247 -11.77 -21.43 21.00
CA LYS A 247 -10.80 -20.80 20.11
C LYS A 247 -11.16 -21.04 18.65
N LYS A 248 -11.41 -22.31 18.29
CA LYS A 248 -11.73 -22.69 16.90
C LYS A 248 -13.02 -22.06 16.38
N ARG A 249 -14.04 -21.93 17.23
CA ARG A 249 -15.28 -21.23 16.88
C ARG A 249 -15.01 -19.75 16.57
N LYS A 250 -14.27 -19.05 17.43
CA LYS A 250 -13.92 -17.62 17.21
C LYS A 250 -13.06 -17.41 15.97
N GLU A 251 -12.05 -18.26 15.74
CA GLU A 251 -11.25 -18.22 14.51
C GLU A 251 -12.13 -18.42 13.27
N PHE A 252 -13.05 -19.38 13.31
CA PHE A 252 -13.99 -19.66 12.22
C PHE A 252 -14.93 -18.48 11.94
N GLU A 253 -15.47 -17.82 12.98
CA GLU A 253 -16.34 -16.65 12.81
C GLU A 253 -15.66 -15.53 12.02
N VAL A 254 -14.38 -15.24 12.33
CA VAL A 254 -13.61 -14.22 11.59
C VAL A 254 -13.37 -14.66 10.14
N LEU A 255 -13.00 -15.93 9.92
CA LEU A 255 -12.81 -16.46 8.57
C LEU A 255 -14.11 -16.46 7.75
N ALA A 256 -15.24 -16.76 8.37
CA ALA A 256 -16.54 -16.76 7.71
C ALA A 256 -16.96 -15.35 7.27
N GLN A 257 -16.63 -14.31 8.06
CA GLN A 257 -16.87 -12.91 7.68
C GLN A 257 -16.01 -12.49 6.47
N MET A 258 -14.77 -12.98 6.39
CA MET A 258 -13.88 -12.74 5.25
C MET A 258 -14.39 -13.45 3.98
N LEU A 259 -14.92 -14.66 4.13
CA LEU A 259 -15.43 -15.51 3.06
C LEU A 259 -16.91 -15.24 2.74
N LEU A 260 -17.32 -13.96 2.68
CA LEU A 260 -18.69 -13.51 2.33
C LEU A 260 -19.38 -14.48 1.35
N PRO A 261 -20.67 -14.82 1.56
CA PRO A 261 -21.33 -15.97 0.93
C PRO A 261 -21.11 -15.99 -0.59
N SER A 262 -20.95 -17.18 -1.17
CA SER A 262 -20.56 -17.40 -2.59
C SER A 262 -21.39 -16.62 -3.64
N SER A 263 -22.58 -16.13 -3.27
CA SER A 263 -23.45 -15.24 -4.06
C SER A 263 -23.00 -13.77 -4.13
N ALA A 264 -22.06 -13.33 -3.29
CA ALA A 264 -21.52 -11.95 -3.22
C ALA A 264 -20.32 -11.69 -4.15
N ASN A 265 -19.70 -12.76 -4.68
CA ASN A 265 -18.44 -12.69 -5.44
C ASN A 265 -18.64 -12.77 -6.96
N VAL A 266 -19.60 -12.02 -7.50
CA VAL A 266 -19.77 -11.95 -8.96
C VAL A 266 -18.89 -10.85 -9.54
N TYR A 267 -17.64 -11.20 -9.85
CA TYR A 267 -16.72 -10.35 -10.60
C TYR A 267 -17.00 -10.55 -12.09
N TYR A 268 -17.80 -9.67 -12.69
CA TYR A 268 -17.99 -9.68 -14.14
C TYR A 268 -16.77 -9.07 -14.86
N ALA A 269 -16.61 -9.46 -16.13
CA ALA A 269 -15.43 -9.28 -16.98
C ALA A 269 -14.71 -7.93 -16.79
N ILE A 270 -13.50 -7.98 -16.23
CA ILE A 270 -12.62 -6.81 -16.17
C ILE A 270 -11.96 -6.65 -17.54
N ASN A 271 -11.99 -5.44 -18.08
CA ASN A 271 -11.37 -5.13 -19.37
C ASN A 271 -9.88 -5.51 -19.36
N THR A 272 -9.48 -6.41 -20.27
CA THR A 272 -8.11 -6.92 -20.40
C THR A 272 -7.28 -6.13 -21.42
N GLN A 273 -7.83 -5.10 -22.05
CA GLN A 273 -7.16 -4.33 -23.11
C GLN A 273 -5.91 -3.56 -22.63
N HIS A 274 -5.76 -3.35 -21.32
CA HIS A 274 -4.64 -2.61 -20.74
C HIS A 274 -3.92 -3.49 -19.71
N ASP A 275 -2.60 -3.67 -19.87
CA ASP A 275 -1.76 -4.37 -18.90
C ASP A 275 -0.87 -3.36 -18.17
N LEU A 276 -1.22 -3.03 -16.92
CA LEU A 276 -0.42 -2.17 -16.05
C LEU A 276 0.51 -2.96 -15.11
N ASN A 277 0.75 -4.25 -15.36
CA ASN A 277 1.71 -5.04 -14.57
C ASN A 277 3.11 -4.39 -14.53
N PHE A 278 3.49 -3.62 -15.56
CA PHE A 278 4.73 -2.85 -15.58
C PHE A 278 4.78 -1.73 -14.54
N VAL A 279 3.62 -1.17 -14.14
CA VAL A 279 3.50 -0.09 -13.14
C VAL A 279 3.82 -0.61 -11.73
N LEU A 280 3.59 -1.90 -11.45
CA LEU A 280 3.83 -2.50 -10.13
C LEU A 280 5.03 -3.47 -10.09
N ARG A 281 5.90 -3.48 -11.11
CA ARG A 281 7.04 -4.41 -11.17
C ARG A 281 7.96 -4.32 -9.94
N ARG A 282 8.24 -5.50 -9.35
CA ARG A 282 9.32 -5.72 -8.37
C ARG A 282 10.69 -5.63 -9.06
N ARG A 283 11.66 -4.97 -8.40
CA ARG A 283 13.08 -5.00 -8.79
C ARG A 283 13.62 -6.42 -8.68
N ARG A 284 14.35 -6.93 -9.69
CA ARG A 284 15.12 -8.18 -9.56
C ARG A 284 16.50 -7.85 -8.98
N HIS A 285 16.99 -8.74 -8.13
CA HIS A 285 18.35 -8.69 -7.60
C HIS A 285 19.34 -8.84 -8.78
N GLY A 286 19.96 -7.75 -9.25
CA GLY A 286 20.86 -7.77 -10.42
C GLY A 286 21.16 -6.44 -11.11
N ASP A 287 20.29 -5.43 -10.98
CA ASP A 287 20.43 -4.14 -11.71
C ASP A 287 21.44 -3.13 -11.11
N ASP A 288 22.30 -3.53 -10.17
CA ASP A 288 23.18 -2.58 -9.43
C ASP A 288 24.47 -2.16 -10.14
N THR A 289 24.80 -2.68 -11.33
CA THR A 289 26.13 -2.46 -11.92
C THR A 289 26.26 -1.31 -12.91
N THR A 290 25.18 -0.61 -13.29
CA THR A 290 25.26 0.40 -14.39
C THR A 290 24.89 1.83 -14.03
N ILE A 291 24.54 2.15 -12.78
CA ILE A 291 24.18 3.53 -12.39
C ILE A 291 24.97 4.00 -11.16
N ILE A 292 26.29 3.95 -11.24
CA ILE A 292 27.15 4.89 -10.50
C ILE A 292 27.84 5.78 -11.54
N ARG A 293 27.11 6.81 -12.02
CA ARG A 293 27.77 7.99 -12.57
C ARG A 293 28.53 8.65 -11.42
N ARG A 294 29.82 8.31 -11.29
CA ARG A 294 30.79 8.99 -10.43
C ARG A 294 30.72 10.50 -10.74
N ASN A 295 30.54 11.30 -9.69
CA ASN A 295 30.52 12.77 -9.80
C ASN A 295 31.93 13.27 -9.43
N PRO A 296 32.80 13.64 -10.38
CA PRO A 296 34.23 13.90 -10.14
C PRO A 296 34.51 15.17 -9.29
N ALA A 297 33.49 15.96 -8.96
CA ALA A 297 33.64 17.22 -8.24
C ALA A 297 33.69 17.09 -6.70
N LYS A 298 33.40 15.91 -6.12
CA LYS A 298 33.39 15.71 -4.66
C LYS A 298 34.68 15.14 -4.08
N ASP A 299 35.52 14.50 -4.89
CA ASP A 299 36.75 13.87 -4.39
C ASP A 299 37.90 14.88 -4.20
N HIS A 300 37.95 15.95 -5.00
CA HIS A 300 39.00 16.98 -4.87
C HIS A 300 38.90 17.86 -3.62
N LYS A 301 37.73 17.93 -2.97
CA LYS A 301 37.56 18.66 -1.68
C LYS A 301 37.82 17.79 -0.45
N ARG A 302 37.82 16.46 -0.58
CA ARG A 302 38.14 15.55 0.54
C ARG A 302 39.65 15.35 0.71
N GLU A 303 40.42 15.36 -0.38
CA GLU A 303 41.87 15.20 -0.32
C GLU A 303 42.58 16.44 0.25
N THR A 304 42.10 17.65 -0.05
CA THR A 304 42.68 18.90 0.46
C THR A 304 42.44 19.11 1.96
N SER A 305 41.28 18.69 2.49
CA SER A 305 40.98 18.78 3.93
C SER A 305 41.71 17.73 4.78
N GLN A 306 41.97 16.53 4.24
CA GLN A 306 42.75 15.49 4.95
C GLN A 306 44.25 15.79 4.97
N GLY A 307 44.78 16.48 3.95
CA GLY A 307 46.17 16.95 3.92
C GLY A 307 46.48 18.01 5.00
N GLN A 308 45.56 18.96 5.23
CA GLN A 308 45.77 20.04 6.20
C GLN A 308 45.64 19.58 7.66
N GLN A 309 44.81 18.56 7.95
CA GLN A 309 44.67 18.00 9.30
C GLN A 309 45.90 17.16 9.72
N LYS A 310 46.56 16.49 8.77
CA LYS A 310 47.80 15.73 9.03
C LYS A 310 49.02 16.62 9.31
N ILE A 311 49.08 17.83 8.73
CA ILE A 311 50.19 18.77 8.96
C ILE A 311 50.06 19.43 10.35
N LYS A 312 48.85 19.77 10.81
CA LYS A 312 48.61 20.33 12.15
C LYS A 312 48.91 19.33 13.28
N ASN A 313 48.60 18.04 13.08
CA ASN A 313 48.87 17.02 14.12
C ASN A 313 50.37 16.66 14.23
N LYS A 314 51.16 16.81 13.17
CA LYS A 314 52.62 16.58 13.22
C LYS A 314 53.39 17.71 13.92
N ALA A 315 52.88 18.94 13.89
CA ALA A 315 53.48 20.08 14.60
C ALA A 315 53.25 20.02 16.12
N HIS A 316 52.13 19.43 16.57
CA HIS A 316 51.80 19.33 18.00
C HIS A 316 52.57 18.22 18.73
N LEU A 317 53.04 17.19 18.03
CA LEU A 317 53.80 16.08 18.62
C LEU A 317 55.30 16.38 18.79
N ASN A 318 55.88 17.29 18.02
CA ASN A 318 57.28 17.70 18.18
C ASN A 318 57.51 18.79 19.23
N ALA A 319 56.45 19.43 19.74
CA ALA A 319 56.55 20.46 20.79
C ALA A 319 56.46 19.90 22.22
N SER A 320 56.06 18.63 22.39
CA SER A 320 55.85 18.02 23.71
C SER A 320 57.00 17.12 24.18
N SER A 321 58.12 17.04 23.44
CA SER A 321 59.30 16.23 23.84
C SER A 321 60.50 17.05 24.34
N LEU A 322 60.30 18.33 24.65
CA LEU A 322 61.30 19.20 25.27
C LEU A 322 60.62 19.95 26.43
N LYS A 323 60.45 19.27 27.57
CA LYS A 323 60.34 19.86 28.92
C LYS A 323 60.20 18.71 29.93
N TYR A 324 61.31 18.49 30.65
CA TYR A 324 61.49 17.68 31.85
C TYR A 324 61.26 16.17 31.72
#